data_AF-A0A250IT34-F1
#
_entry.id   AF-A0A250IT34-F1
#
_cell.length_a   1.000
_cell.length_b   1.000
_cell.length_c   1.000
_cell.angle_alpha   90.00
_cell.angle_beta   90.00
_cell.angle_gamma   90.00
#
_symmetry.space_group_name_H-M   'P 1'
#
loop_
_entity.id
_entity.type
_entity.pdbx_description
1 polymer ?
#
loop_
_entity_poly.entity_id
_entity_poly.type
_entity_poly.pdbx_seq_one_letter_code
_entity_poly.pdbx_strand_id
1 'polypeptide(L)'
;MFSNISRISALAIALCVNACTHVGATPEGTPDGPPGTPGLDGARVGGLFDCFAHLQRRSPESLYWVSPLEGAEGYFITTQFQHQPIRMYSGHEVVIFSKERSTYYWMPGAEHDATGAVALGSYQVEAELPEPGKTVRLRLEKRHPTAFVLVGQGDASAGPTQRIHARKLLDWIINEELHELAHDSLNFQLQWLRSGGSREQVASVMADGAVASSCRNISLRLDTALGLLEDALTATGTQGAR
;
A
#
# COMPACT_ATOMS: atom_id res chain seq x y z
N MET A 1 -11.28 40.89 -47.48
CA MET A 1 -12.41 41.26 -46.61
C MET A 1 -12.23 40.53 -45.28
N PHE A 2 -11.54 41.17 -44.34
CA PHE A 2 -11.38 40.67 -42.98
C PHE A 2 -12.37 41.43 -42.11
N SER A 3 -13.29 40.72 -41.46
CA SER A 3 -14.26 41.34 -40.57
C SER A 3 -13.71 41.41 -39.15
N ASN A 4 -13.82 42.63 -38.64
CA ASN A 4 -13.42 43.17 -37.36
C ASN A 4 -14.23 42.65 -36.15
N ILE A 5 -13.50 42.46 -35.04
CA ILE A 5 -13.68 43.14 -33.73
C ILE A 5 -15.02 43.02 -32.99
N SER A 6 -14.95 42.42 -31.79
CA SER A 6 -15.42 43.02 -30.51
C SER A 6 -14.83 42.22 -29.34
N ARG A 7 -13.82 42.73 -28.63
CA ARG A 7 -13.86 43.69 -27.48
C ARG A 7 -13.99 42.96 -26.13
N ILE A 8 -12.92 43.01 -25.30
CA ILE A 8 -12.78 43.84 -24.06
C ILE A 8 -13.49 43.16 -22.87
N SER A 9 -12.99 43.00 -21.65
CA SER A 9 -11.79 43.33 -20.86
C SER A 9 -11.94 42.47 -19.56
N ALA A 10 -10.99 42.26 -18.65
CA ALA A 10 -10.19 43.19 -17.85
C ALA A 10 -9.33 42.28 -16.92
N LEU A 11 -8.01 42.48 -16.81
CA LEU A 11 -7.34 43.34 -15.80
C LEU A 11 -7.25 42.65 -14.42
N ALA A 12 -6.17 42.62 -13.65
CA ALA A 12 -4.73 42.83 -13.81
C ALA A 12 -4.09 42.55 -12.43
N ILE A 13 -2.82 42.15 -12.44
CA ILE A 13 -1.73 42.54 -11.52
C ILE A 13 -1.90 42.28 -10.01
N ALA A 14 -0.96 41.48 -9.47
CA ALA A 14 -0.08 41.94 -8.40
C ALA A 14 1.25 41.16 -8.40
N LEU A 15 2.27 41.79 -8.99
CA LEU A 15 3.69 41.52 -8.74
C LEU A 15 4.08 42.22 -7.44
N CYS A 16 4.69 41.50 -6.51
CA CYS A 16 5.55 42.08 -5.47
C CYS A 16 6.87 41.33 -5.47
N VAL A 17 7.94 42.05 -5.81
CA VAL A 17 9.33 41.67 -5.60
C VAL A 17 9.78 42.36 -4.31
N ASN A 18 10.32 41.62 -3.33
CA ASN A 18 11.49 42.11 -2.61
C ASN A 18 12.33 41.01 -1.93
N ALA A 19 13.57 40.96 -2.39
CA ALA A 19 14.87 40.56 -1.85
C ALA A 19 15.05 39.83 -0.49
N CYS A 20 15.89 38.79 -0.60
CA CYS A 20 16.99 38.35 0.28
C CYS A 20 16.68 37.72 1.66
N THR A 21 16.85 36.40 1.76
CA THR A 21 17.93 35.74 2.54
C THR A 21 17.92 34.22 2.29
N HIS A 22 19.11 33.64 2.13
CA HIS A 22 19.35 32.21 1.95
C HIS A 22 18.90 31.40 3.18
N VAL A 23 17.92 30.51 3.03
CA VAL A 23 17.78 29.26 3.81
C VAL A 23 17.20 28.19 2.88
N GLY A 24 17.75 26.98 2.93
CA GLY A 24 17.64 25.92 1.93
C GLY A 24 16.22 25.58 1.48
N ALA A 25 16.04 25.47 0.16
CA ALA A 25 14.81 25.06 -0.47
C ALA A 25 14.50 23.58 -0.15
N THR A 26 13.43 23.36 0.60
CA THR A 26 12.64 22.12 0.56
C THR A 26 12.02 22.01 -0.84
N PRO A 27 12.08 20.85 -1.53
CA PRO A 27 11.38 20.70 -2.80
C PRO A 27 9.87 20.74 -2.56
N GLU A 28 9.23 21.76 -3.15
CA GLU A 28 7.77 21.89 -3.28
C GLU A 28 7.17 20.64 -3.92
N GLY A 29 6.07 20.15 -3.36
CA GLY A 29 5.30 19.01 -3.89
C GLY A 29 4.98 17.92 -2.86
N THR A 30 5.46 18.03 -1.63
CA THR A 30 4.95 17.17 -0.54
C THR A 30 3.70 17.83 0.03
N PRO A 31 2.48 17.24 -0.08
CA PRO A 31 1.34 17.79 0.63
C PRO A 31 1.67 17.77 2.12
N ASP A 32 1.58 18.93 2.77
CA ASP A 32 1.58 19.02 4.22
C ASP A 32 0.51 18.04 4.71
N GLY A 33 0.95 17.07 5.52
CA GLY A 33 0.05 16.09 6.11
C GLY A 33 -1.11 16.81 6.82
N PRO A 34 -2.30 16.18 6.93
CA PRO A 34 -3.42 16.80 7.60
C PRO A 34 -3.01 17.31 8.98
N PRO A 35 -3.36 18.56 9.36
CA PRO A 35 -3.01 19.10 10.65
C PRO A 35 -3.70 18.28 11.74
N GLY A 36 -2.89 17.51 12.47
CA GLY A 36 -3.28 16.79 13.67
C GLY A 36 -4.26 15.64 13.44
N THR A 37 -3.75 14.48 13.03
CA THR A 37 -4.35 13.21 13.44
C THR A 37 -4.02 13.03 14.93
N PRO A 38 -4.98 13.13 15.86
CA PRO A 38 -4.69 12.91 17.28
C PRO A 38 -4.38 11.42 17.45
N GLY A 39 -3.13 11.07 17.77
CA GLY A 39 -2.75 9.71 18.15
C GLY A 39 -1.50 9.09 17.52
N LEU A 40 -0.67 9.84 16.78
CA LEU A 40 0.58 9.29 16.21
C LEU A 40 1.87 9.79 16.90
N ASP A 41 1.78 10.20 18.17
CA ASP A 41 2.97 10.30 19.02
C ASP A 41 3.42 8.88 19.39
N GLY A 42 4.25 8.26 18.53
CA GLY A 42 5.03 7.07 18.87
C GLY A 42 4.31 5.71 18.77
N ALA A 43 3.18 5.61 18.08
CA ALA A 43 2.60 4.31 17.72
C ALA A 43 3.45 3.66 16.62
N ARG A 44 4.42 2.84 17.03
CA ARG A 44 5.29 2.05 16.17
C ARG A 44 4.44 1.33 15.12
N VAL A 45 4.84 1.42 13.85
CA VAL A 45 4.52 0.50 12.74
C VAL A 45 4.34 -0.94 13.27
N GLY A 46 5.15 -1.32 14.27
CA GLY A 46 5.16 -2.59 14.98
C GLY A 46 3.80 -3.25 15.27
N GLY A 47 2.87 -2.61 15.98
CA GLY A 47 1.61 -3.27 16.35
C GLY A 47 0.72 -3.55 15.13
N LEU A 48 0.61 -2.56 14.24
CA LEU A 48 -0.14 -2.67 13.00
C LEU A 48 0.49 -3.66 12.02
N PHE A 49 1.82 -3.67 11.92
CA PHE A 49 2.56 -4.65 11.15
C PHE A 49 2.36 -6.07 11.69
N ASP A 50 2.36 -6.27 13.01
CA ASP A 50 2.11 -7.59 13.59
C ASP A 50 0.71 -8.10 13.23
N CYS A 51 -0.33 -7.25 13.34
CA CYS A 51 -1.69 -7.56 12.88
C CYS A 51 -1.72 -7.94 11.39
N PHE A 52 -1.17 -7.09 10.53
CA PHE A 52 -1.04 -7.35 9.08
C PHE A 52 -0.31 -8.68 8.81
N ALA A 53 0.85 -8.90 9.42
CA ALA A 53 1.69 -10.06 9.16
C ALA A 53 1.06 -11.36 9.66
N HIS A 54 0.26 -11.33 10.74
CA HIS A 54 -0.55 -12.47 11.15
C HIS A 54 -1.65 -12.76 10.14
N LEU A 55 -2.40 -11.75 9.72
CA LEU A 55 -3.44 -11.87 8.70
C LEU A 55 -2.88 -12.43 7.38
N GLN A 56 -1.78 -11.87 6.89
CA GLN A 56 -1.18 -12.28 5.62
C GLN A 56 -0.65 -13.72 5.63
N ARG A 57 -0.12 -14.18 6.76
CA ARG A 57 0.34 -15.57 6.90
C ARG A 57 -0.80 -16.58 6.96
N ARG A 58 -1.95 -16.18 7.52
CA ARG A 58 -3.11 -17.06 7.72
C ARG A 58 -4.06 -17.08 6.53
N SER A 59 -4.11 -15.99 5.79
CA SER A 59 -5.01 -15.80 4.64
C SER A 59 -4.31 -14.98 3.56
N PRO A 60 -3.28 -15.53 2.87
CA PRO A 60 -2.61 -14.82 1.79
C PRO A 60 -3.54 -14.43 0.64
N GLU A 61 -4.67 -15.15 0.46
CA GLU A 61 -5.67 -14.87 -0.56
C GLU A 61 -6.41 -13.53 -0.35
N SER A 62 -6.48 -13.02 0.89
CA SER A 62 -7.19 -11.77 1.17
C SER A 62 -6.42 -10.55 0.69
N LEU A 63 -5.10 -10.66 0.56
CA LEU A 63 -4.21 -9.61 0.03
C LEU A 63 -3.28 -10.23 -1.02
N TYR A 64 -3.84 -10.78 -2.09
CA TYR A 64 -3.09 -11.50 -3.15
C TYR A 64 -2.03 -10.65 -3.87
N TRP A 65 -2.07 -9.31 -3.71
CA TRP A 65 -1.07 -8.36 -4.25
C TRP A 65 0.05 -8.04 -3.25
N VAL A 66 0.01 -8.64 -2.07
CA VAL A 66 1.06 -8.54 -1.06
C VAL A 66 1.75 -9.90 -0.96
N SER A 67 3.08 -9.92 -0.94
CA SER A 67 3.85 -11.17 -0.93
C SER A 67 5.03 -11.09 0.02
N PRO A 68 5.34 -12.14 0.79
CA PRO A 68 6.60 -12.21 1.53
C PRO A 68 7.77 -12.28 0.55
N LEU A 69 8.93 -11.73 0.95
CA LEU A 69 10.15 -11.81 0.15
C LEU A 69 10.97 -13.07 0.48
N GLU A 70 11.30 -13.85 -0.54
CA GLU A 70 12.16 -15.02 -0.43
C GLU A 70 13.59 -14.60 -0.09
N GLY A 71 14.19 -15.24 0.93
CA GLY A 71 15.54 -14.90 1.40
C GLY A 71 15.65 -13.61 2.23
N ALA A 72 14.53 -12.91 2.48
CA ALA A 72 14.46 -11.72 3.33
C ALA A 72 13.31 -11.85 4.35
N GLU A 73 13.54 -12.66 5.40
CA GLU A 73 12.53 -12.92 6.43
C GLU A 73 12.02 -11.61 7.07
N GLY A 74 10.69 -11.53 7.24
CA GLY A 74 10.03 -10.35 7.81
C GLY A 74 9.82 -9.19 6.82
N TYR A 75 10.25 -9.33 5.56
CA TYR A 75 9.95 -8.36 4.51
C TYR A 75 8.79 -8.82 3.63
N PHE A 76 7.98 -7.84 3.25
CA PHE A 76 6.87 -7.99 2.33
C PHE A 76 7.02 -6.99 1.19
N ILE A 77 6.48 -7.33 0.03
CA ILE A 77 6.27 -6.42 -1.08
C ILE A 77 4.77 -6.27 -1.31
N THR A 78 4.33 -5.03 -1.50
CA THR A 78 3.00 -4.74 -2.06
C THR A 78 3.15 -4.11 -3.44
N THR A 79 2.29 -4.55 -4.37
CA THR A 79 2.28 -4.11 -5.77
C THR A 79 1.03 -3.31 -6.17
N GLN A 80 0.12 -3.12 -5.21
CA GLN A 80 -1.09 -2.30 -5.34
C GLN A 80 -1.34 -1.59 -4.02
N PHE A 81 -1.91 -0.39 -4.09
CA PHE A 81 -2.13 0.44 -2.92
C PHE A 81 -3.61 0.78 -2.74
N GLN A 82 -4.07 0.84 -1.50
CA GLN A 82 -5.47 1.12 -1.16
C GLN A 82 -5.67 2.50 -0.56
N HIS A 83 -4.68 3.02 0.18
CA HIS A 83 -4.75 4.31 0.83
C HIS A 83 -4.76 5.45 -0.21
N GLN A 84 -5.76 6.32 -0.12
CA GLN A 84 -6.09 7.30 -1.17
C GLN A 84 -4.88 8.15 -1.65
N PRO A 85 -4.04 8.73 -0.77
CA PRO A 85 -2.83 9.47 -1.16
C PRO A 85 -1.82 8.72 -2.04
N ILE A 86 -1.71 7.38 -1.91
CA ILE A 86 -0.72 6.59 -2.65
C ILE A 86 -1.38 5.65 -3.68
N ARG A 87 -2.70 5.50 -3.64
CA ARG A 87 -3.48 4.66 -4.56
C ARG A 87 -3.24 5.00 -6.04
N MET A 88 -3.08 6.28 -6.37
CA MET A 88 -2.85 6.74 -7.75
C MET A 88 -1.59 6.14 -8.39
N TYR A 89 -0.63 5.71 -7.58
CA TYR A 89 0.60 5.13 -8.09
C TYR A 89 0.56 3.60 -8.27
N SER A 90 -0.58 2.97 -7.98
CA SER A 90 -0.77 1.55 -8.27
C SER A 90 -0.51 1.28 -9.76
N GLY A 91 0.33 0.29 -10.06
CA GLY A 91 0.77 0.00 -11.43
C GLY A 91 1.96 0.82 -11.91
N HIS A 92 2.44 1.79 -11.15
CA HIS A 92 3.67 2.53 -11.47
C HIS A 92 4.82 2.13 -10.55
N GLU A 93 4.51 1.55 -9.40
CA GLU A 93 5.43 1.48 -8.27
C GLU A 93 5.16 0.25 -7.40
N VAL A 94 6.12 -0.03 -6.53
CA VAL A 94 6.05 -1.09 -5.53
C VAL A 94 6.63 -0.59 -4.21
N VAL A 95 6.15 -1.14 -3.09
CA VAL A 95 6.72 -0.88 -1.76
C VAL A 95 7.24 -2.19 -1.17
N ILE A 96 8.48 -2.17 -0.71
CA ILE A 96 9.05 -3.23 0.14
C ILE A 96 9.07 -2.71 1.56
N PHE A 97 8.53 -3.47 2.50
CA PHE A 97 8.39 -3.04 3.88
C PHE A 97 8.59 -4.19 4.87
N SER A 98 8.99 -3.82 6.08
CA SER A 98 9.11 -4.67 7.26
C SER A 98 8.51 -3.96 8.46
N LYS A 99 8.64 -4.57 9.63
CA LYS A 99 8.21 -3.98 10.90
C LYS A 99 8.85 -2.61 11.20
N GLU A 100 10.07 -2.41 10.71
CA GLU A 100 10.90 -1.26 11.10
C GLU A 100 11.07 -0.24 9.99
N ARG A 101 10.99 -0.68 8.73
CA ARG A 101 11.38 0.14 7.58
C ARG A 101 10.48 -0.13 6.40
N SER A 102 10.30 0.89 5.57
CA SER A 102 9.71 0.75 4.25
C SER A 102 10.57 1.46 3.22
N THR A 103 10.49 1.00 1.98
CA THR A 103 11.13 1.66 0.86
C THR A 103 10.24 1.51 -0.35
N TYR A 104 10.17 2.59 -1.10
CA TYR A 104 9.28 2.78 -2.22
C TYR A 104 10.10 2.89 -3.50
N TYR A 105 9.65 2.25 -4.58
CA TYR A 105 10.41 2.13 -5.81
C TYR A 105 9.55 2.43 -7.03
N TRP A 106 10.13 3.21 -7.94
CA TRP A 106 9.56 3.47 -9.26
C TRP A 106 9.89 2.34 -10.22
N MET A 107 8.86 1.85 -10.89
CA MET A 107 9.04 0.88 -11.95
C MET A 107 9.57 1.56 -13.22
N PRO A 108 10.25 0.82 -14.12
CA PRO A 108 10.74 1.38 -15.37
C PRO A 108 9.63 2.04 -16.18
N GLY A 109 9.80 3.34 -16.45
CA GLY A 109 8.81 4.17 -17.18
C GLY A 109 7.85 4.97 -16.28
N ALA A 110 7.92 4.80 -14.95
CA ALA A 110 7.13 5.61 -14.02
C ALA A 110 7.69 7.03 -13.87
N GLU A 111 6.79 7.99 -13.62
CA GLU A 111 7.10 9.38 -13.29
C GLU A 111 6.46 9.78 -11.95
N HIS A 112 6.99 10.85 -11.36
CA HIS A 112 6.72 11.29 -9.99
C HIS A 112 5.27 11.66 -9.65
N ASP A 113 4.44 11.91 -10.65
CA ASP A 113 3.04 12.31 -10.53
C ASP A 113 2.07 11.21 -11.04
N ALA A 114 2.58 9.99 -11.18
CA ALA A 114 1.87 8.85 -11.79
C ALA A 114 1.43 9.08 -13.25
N THR A 115 2.03 10.04 -13.98
CA THR A 115 1.74 10.25 -15.41
C THR A 115 2.64 9.46 -16.36
N GLY A 116 3.72 8.86 -15.81
CA GLY A 116 4.65 8.03 -16.57
C GLY A 116 3.99 6.80 -17.19
N ALA A 117 4.46 6.37 -18.36
CA ALA A 117 3.91 5.22 -19.07
C ALA A 117 4.65 3.93 -18.72
N VAL A 118 4.19 3.23 -17.68
CA VAL A 118 4.64 1.87 -17.40
C VAL A 118 3.86 0.89 -18.29
N ALA A 119 4.53 0.39 -19.33
CA ALA A 119 3.95 -0.51 -20.32
C ALA A 119 3.40 -1.82 -19.72
N LEU A 120 2.44 -2.46 -20.39
CA LEU A 120 2.06 -3.83 -20.04
C LEU A 120 3.19 -4.77 -20.43
N GLY A 121 3.44 -5.81 -19.64
CA GLY A 121 4.47 -6.80 -19.93
C GLY A 121 5.14 -7.39 -18.69
N SER A 122 6.26 -8.07 -18.94
CA SER A 122 7.07 -8.72 -17.92
C SER A 122 8.27 -7.85 -17.57
N TYR A 123 8.53 -7.73 -16.27
CA TYR A 123 9.58 -6.92 -15.69
C TYR A 123 10.48 -7.80 -14.83
N GLN A 124 11.79 -7.72 -15.07
CA GLN A 124 12.81 -8.30 -14.21
C GLN A 124 13.58 -7.16 -13.56
N VAL A 125 13.38 -6.95 -12.26
CA VAL A 125 13.93 -5.81 -11.54
C VAL A 125 14.78 -6.22 -10.35
N GLU A 126 15.79 -5.41 -10.04
CA GLU A 126 16.60 -5.54 -8.82
C GLU A 126 16.35 -4.33 -7.93
N ALA A 127 15.94 -4.59 -6.68
CA ALA A 127 15.64 -3.58 -5.68
C ALA A 127 16.56 -3.77 -4.47
N GLU A 128 17.14 -2.69 -3.96
CA GLU A 128 17.86 -2.71 -2.67
C GLU A 128 16.85 -2.74 -1.53
N LEU A 129 16.98 -3.66 -0.57
CA LEU A 129 16.08 -3.75 0.58
C LEU A 129 16.16 -2.47 1.44
N PRO A 130 15.13 -2.20 2.27
CA PRO A 130 15.18 -1.10 3.24
C PRO A 130 16.38 -1.18 4.22
N GLU A 131 16.93 -2.38 4.44
CA GLU A 131 18.22 -2.60 5.06
C GLU A 131 19.36 -2.40 4.04
N PRO A 132 20.35 -1.53 4.32
CA PRO A 132 21.45 -1.28 3.40
C PRO A 132 22.24 -2.55 3.04
N GLY A 133 22.64 -2.65 1.77
CA GLY A 133 23.59 -3.67 1.31
C GLY A 133 23.00 -5.03 0.97
N LYS A 134 21.68 -5.19 1.02
CA LYS A 134 20.96 -6.37 0.50
C LYS A 134 20.12 -5.98 -0.70
N THR A 135 20.10 -6.82 -1.73
CA THR A 135 19.21 -6.65 -2.88
C THR A 135 18.34 -7.87 -3.07
N VAL A 136 17.17 -7.66 -3.67
CA VAL A 136 16.26 -8.71 -4.11
C VAL A 136 15.98 -8.56 -5.59
N ARG A 137 15.88 -9.70 -6.28
CA ARG A 137 15.47 -9.77 -7.68
C ARG A 137 14.03 -10.22 -7.75
N LEU A 138 13.23 -9.46 -8.48
CA LEU A 138 11.79 -9.62 -8.58
C LEU A 138 11.39 -9.80 -10.04
N ARG A 139 10.50 -10.75 -10.28
CA ARG A 139 9.84 -10.91 -11.57
C ARG A 139 8.37 -10.50 -11.43
N LEU A 140 8.02 -9.41 -12.09
CA LEU A 140 6.70 -8.79 -12.02
C LEU A 140 6.03 -8.87 -13.39
N GLU A 141 4.73 -9.13 -13.43
CA GLU A 141 3.92 -9.03 -14.63
C GLU A 141 2.87 -7.94 -14.47
N LYS A 142 2.86 -7.00 -15.42
CA LYS A 142 1.84 -5.96 -15.51
C LYS A 142 0.83 -6.36 -16.57
N ARG A 143 -0.27 -6.97 -16.13
CA ARG A 143 -1.40 -7.37 -16.99
C ARG A 143 -2.52 -6.34 -17.00
N HIS A 144 -2.54 -5.43 -16.02
CA HIS A 144 -3.52 -4.37 -15.88
C HIS A 144 -2.80 -3.02 -15.67
N PRO A 145 -3.35 -1.89 -16.16
CA PRO A 145 -2.72 -0.57 -16.01
C PRO A 145 -2.33 -0.23 -14.56
N THR A 146 -3.11 -0.70 -13.59
CA THR A 146 -2.99 -0.34 -12.17
C THR A 146 -2.40 -1.44 -11.29
N ALA A 147 -1.89 -2.54 -11.85
CA ALA A 147 -1.48 -3.68 -11.03
C ALA A 147 -0.30 -4.45 -11.61
N PHE A 148 0.64 -4.78 -10.74
CA PHE A 148 1.61 -5.85 -10.97
C PHE A 148 1.25 -7.10 -10.20
N VAL A 149 1.59 -8.23 -10.78
CA VAL A 149 1.58 -9.53 -10.12
C VAL A 149 3.03 -9.97 -9.92
N LEU A 150 3.41 -10.31 -8.71
CA LEU A 150 4.70 -10.97 -8.45
C LEU A 150 4.61 -12.42 -8.91
N VAL A 151 5.43 -12.79 -9.90
CA VAL A 151 5.43 -14.12 -10.53
C VAL A 151 6.73 -14.89 -10.28
N GLY A 152 7.69 -14.31 -9.56
CA GLY A 152 8.93 -14.99 -9.17
C GLY A 152 9.90 -14.09 -8.42
N GLN A 153 10.81 -14.71 -7.67
CA GLN A 153 11.85 -14.05 -6.87
C GLN A 153 13.19 -14.78 -7.05
N GLY A 154 14.31 -14.08 -6.85
CA GLY A 154 15.66 -14.66 -6.87
C GLY A 154 16.31 -14.79 -8.26
N ASP A 155 17.32 -15.66 -8.35
CA ASP A 155 18.33 -15.68 -9.43
C ASP A 155 17.96 -16.52 -10.67
N ALA A 156 16.77 -17.12 -10.72
CA ALA A 156 16.45 -18.17 -11.69
C ALA A 156 16.09 -17.69 -13.12
N SER A 157 16.41 -16.46 -13.53
CA SER A 157 15.94 -15.91 -14.82
C SER A 157 17.03 -15.51 -15.80
N ALA A 158 16.90 -16.03 -17.03
CA ALA A 158 17.66 -15.60 -18.21
C ALA A 158 16.98 -14.38 -18.85
N GLY A 159 17.35 -13.18 -18.39
CA GLY A 159 16.84 -11.92 -18.93
C GLY A 159 17.61 -10.72 -18.40
N PRO A 160 17.57 -9.56 -19.09
CA PRO A 160 18.17 -8.34 -18.59
C PRO A 160 17.43 -7.87 -17.35
N THR A 161 18.15 -7.76 -16.23
CA THR A 161 17.63 -7.22 -14.97
C THR A 161 17.81 -5.71 -14.94
N GLN A 162 16.75 -4.95 -14.68
CA GLN A 162 16.82 -3.50 -14.51
C GLN A 162 16.86 -3.13 -13.02
N ARG A 163 17.84 -2.33 -12.61
CA ARG A 163 17.87 -1.80 -11.25
C ARG A 163 16.79 -0.73 -11.07
N ILE A 164 15.96 -0.88 -10.03
CA ILE A 164 15.01 0.15 -9.59
C ILE A 164 15.56 0.85 -8.36
N HIS A 165 15.29 2.15 -8.26
CA HIS A 165 15.89 2.99 -7.24
C HIS A 165 14.89 3.37 -6.17
N ALA A 166 15.34 3.29 -4.92
CA ALA A 166 14.60 3.76 -3.77
C ALA A 166 14.21 5.24 -3.92
N ARG A 167 13.04 5.55 -3.39
CA ARG A 167 12.45 6.88 -3.30
C ARG A 167 11.90 7.06 -1.89
N LYS A 168 11.81 8.32 -1.46
CA LYS A 168 11.31 8.64 -0.14
C LYS A 168 9.79 8.53 -0.15
N LEU A 169 9.26 7.62 0.67
CA LEU A 169 7.87 7.61 1.08
C LEU A 169 7.80 8.13 2.52
N LEU A 170 6.78 8.92 2.85
CA LEU A 170 6.61 9.36 4.23
C LEU A 170 6.09 8.20 5.08
N ASP A 171 6.67 8.01 6.27
CA ASP A 171 6.34 6.87 7.15
C ASP A 171 4.85 6.82 7.53
N TRP A 172 4.18 7.96 7.61
CA TRP A 172 2.74 7.98 7.90
C TRP A 172 1.91 7.39 6.74
N ILE A 173 2.35 7.51 5.49
CA ILE A 173 1.62 6.96 4.33
C ILE A 173 1.64 5.43 4.37
N ILE A 174 2.78 4.81 4.69
CA ILE A 174 2.86 3.36 4.83
C ILE A 174 2.06 2.86 6.04
N ASN A 175 2.00 3.62 7.12
CA ASN A 175 1.14 3.28 8.26
C ASN A 175 -0.34 3.26 7.86
N GLU A 176 -0.80 4.27 7.14
CA GLU A 176 -2.18 4.31 6.66
C GLU A 176 -2.45 3.19 5.63
N GLU A 177 -1.49 2.87 4.77
CA GLU A 177 -1.61 1.71 3.87
C GLU A 177 -1.71 0.39 4.64
N LEU A 178 -0.88 0.19 5.67
CA LEU A 178 -0.98 -1.00 6.53
C LEU A 178 -2.33 -1.08 7.26
N HIS A 179 -2.92 0.07 7.61
CA HIS A 179 -4.27 0.13 8.16
C HIS A 179 -5.31 -0.36 7.17
N GLU A 180 -5.23 0.08 5.90
CA GLU A 180 -6.10 -0.41 4.84
C GLU A 180 -5.90 -1.91 4.59
N LEU A 181 -4.66 -2.39 4.51
CA LEU A 181 -4.37 -3.82 4.29
C LEU A 181 -4.93 -4.71 5.42
N ALA A 182 -4.73 -4.33 6.68
CA ALA A 182 -5.28 -5.08 7.81
C ALA A 182 -6.83 -5.06 7.80
N HIS A 183 -7.42 -3.90 7.51
CA HIS A 183 -8.87 -3.75 7.43
C HIS A 183 -9.49 -4.55 6.28
N ASP A 184 -8.88 -4.52 5.10
CA ASP A 184 -9.33 -5.25 3.93
C ASP A 184 -9.24 -6.76 4.14
N SER A 185 -8.17 -7.23 4.79
CA SER A 185 -8.03 -8.65 5.13
C SER A 185 -9.10 -9.13 6.12
N LEU A 186 -9.41 -8.35 7.17
CA LEU A 186 -10.51 -8.67 8.09
C LEU A 186 -11.87 -8.66 7.38
N ASN A 187 -12.12 -7.66 6.54
CA ASN A 187 -13.36 -7.58 5.78
C ASN A 187 -13.50 -8.72 4.77
N PHE A 188 -12.41 -9.16 4.15
CA PHE A 188 -12.42 -10.32 3.27
C PHE A 188 -12.98 -11.54 4.00
N GLN A 189 -12.51 -11.82 5.23
CA GLN A 189 -13.03 -12.93 6.04
C GLN A 189 -14.52 -12.76 6.37
N LEU A 190 -14.92 -11.54 6.76
CA LEU A 190 -16.31 -11.24 7.08
C LEU A 190 -17.23 -11.42 5.85
N GLN A 191 -16.79 -10.96 4.68
CA GLN A 191 -17.54 -11.11 3.44
C GLN A 191 -17.58 -12.57 2.99
N TRP A 192 -16.50 -13.33 3.19
CA TRP A 192 -16.48 -14.77 2.95
C TRP A 192 -17.54 -15.51 3.78
N LEU A 193 -17.69 -15.18 5.07
CA LEU A 193 -18.78 -15.74 5.89
C LEU A 193 -20.16 -15.33 5.36
N ARG A 194 -20.34 -14.05 5.03
CA ARG A 194 -21.62 -13.50 4.54
C ARG A 194 -22.05 -14.08 3.20
N SER A 195 -21.11 -14.46 2.35
CA SER A 195 -21.37 -15.08 1.06
C SER A 195 -21.60 -16.60 1.14
N GLY A 196 -21.62 -17.17 2.34
CA GLY A 196 -21.80 -18.62 2.55
C GLY A 196 -20.52 -19.44 2.41
N GLY A 197 -19.36 -18.79 2.48
CA GLY A 197 -18.06 -19.46 2.53
C GLY A 197 -17.86 -20.30 3.79
N SER A 198 -16.80 -21.11 3.78
CA SER A 198 -16.50 -22.04 4.88
C SER A 198 -16.19 -21.31 6.19
N ARG A 199 -17.05 -21.50 7.20
CA ARG A 199 -16.80 -21.02 8.57
C ARG A 199 -15.56 -21.66 9.19
N GLU A 200 -15.27 -22.91 8.86
CA GLU A 200 -14.07 -23.61 9.34
C GLU A 200 -12.78 -22.96 8.82
N GLN A 201 -12.78 -22.50 7.57
CA GLN A 201 -11.64 -21.77 6.99
C GLN A 201 -11.38 -20.47 7.76
N VAL A 202 -12.44 -19.68 8.01
CA VAL A 202 -12.30 -18.42 8.74
C VAL A 202 -11.94 -18.66 10.21
N ALA A 203 -12.49 -19.71 10.83
CA ALA A 203 -12.09 -20.13 12.17
C ALA A 203 -10.60 -20.54 12.23
N SER A 204 -10.07 -21.16 11.17
CA SER A 204 -8.64 -21.48 11.06
C SER A 204 -7.77 -20.24 10.95
N VAL A 205 -8.25 -19.17 10.29
CA VAL A 205 -7.55 -17.87 10.24
C VAL A 205 -7.48 -17.26 11.65
N MET A 206 -8.59 -17.34 12.39
CA MET A 206 -8.72 -16.82 13.76
C MET A 206 -8.25 -17.80 14.85
N ALA A 207 -7.69 -18.95 14.46
CA ALA A 207 -7.22 -19.96 15.41
C ALA A 207 -6.18 -19.38 16.37
N ASP A 208 -6.05 -19.98 17.55
CA ASP A 208 -5.10 -19.61 18.63
C ASP A 208 -5.11 -18.16 19.15
N GLY A 209 -5.97 -17.29 18.61
CA GLY A 209 -6.13 -15.92 19.06
C GLY A 209 -5.01 -14.97 18.64
N ALA A 210 -4.03 -15.40 17.83
CA ALA A 210 -2.94 -14.53 17.40
C ALA A 210 -3.43 -13.33 16.57
N VAL A 211 -4.40 -13.53 15.66
CA VAL A 211 -5.00 -12.43 14.88
C VAL A 211 -5.78 -11.48 15.81
N ALA A 212 -6.64 -12.02 16.67
CA ALA A 212 -7.43 -11.21 17.59
C ALA A 212 -6.56 -10.39 18.55
N SER A 213 -5.53 -11.00 19.13
CA SER A 213 -4.62 -10.31 20.06
C SER A 213 -3.76 -9.25 19.36
N SER A 214 -3.28 -9.52 18.14
CA SER A 214 -2.46 -8.57 17.40
C SER A 214 -3.26 -7.40 16.81
N CYS A 215 -4.51 -7.60 16.40
CA CYS A 215 -5.31 -6.55 15.76
C CYS A 215 -6.12 -5.68 16.73
N ARG A 216 -6.24 -6.07 18.00
CA ARG A 216 -7.06 -5.38 19.00
C ARG A 216 -6.35 -4.15 19.58
N ASN A 217 -7.13 -3.11 19.88
CA ASN A 217 -6.67 -1.84 20.45
C ASN A 217 -5.66 -1.06 19.58
N ILE A 218 -5.60 -1.33 18.27
CA ILE A 218 -4.79 -0.54 17.34
C ILE A 218 -5.59 0.69 16.90
N SER A 219 -6.81 0.50 16.43
CA SER A 219 -7.72 1.57 16.04
C SER A 219 -9.16 1.12 16.14
N LEU A 220 -10.07 2.08 16.36
CA LEU A 220 -11.51 1.82 16.41
C LEU A 220 -12.02 1.08 15.16
N ARG A 221 -11.47 1.40 13.99
CA ARG A 221 -11.84 0.78 12.71
C ARG A 221 -11.48 -0.71 12.69
N LEU A 222 -10.27 -1.06 13.13
CA LEU A 222 -9.83 -2.47 13.20
C LEU A 222 -10.57 -3.24 14.29
N ASP A 223 -10.78 -2.64 15.46
CA ASP A 223 -11.56 -3.25 16.54
C ASP A 223 -13.01 -3.53 16.12
N THR A 224 -13.62 -2.63 15.36
CA THR A 224 -14.97 -2.82 14.82
C THR A 224 -15.01 -3.96 13.80
N ALA A 225 -14.07 -3.98 12.84
CA ALA A 225 -13.99 -5.05 11.84
C ALA A 225 -13.74 -6.42 12.48
N LEU A 226 -12.84 -6.48 13.47
CA LEU A 226 -12.56 -7.68 14.25
C LEU A 226 -13.79 -8.15 15.04
N GLY A 227 -14.48 -7.24 15.74
CA GLY A 227 -15.69 -7.57 16.51
C GLY A 227 -16.80 -8.14 15.61
N LEU A 228 -17.05 -7.53 14.45
CA LEU A 228 -18.02 -8.05 13.49
C LEU A 228 -17.67 -9.45 12.97
N LEU A 229 -16.38 -9.74 12.80
CA LEU A 229 -15.91 -11.06 12.40
C LEU A 229 -16.10 -12.10 13.52
N GLU A 230 -15.74 -11.75 14.76
CA GLU A 230 -15.94 -12.58 15.95
C GLU A 230 -17.44 -12.90 16.16
N ASP A 231 -18.32 -11.91 16.02
CA ASP A 231 -19.77 -12.08 16.09
C ASP A 231 -20.29 -12.99 14.98
N ALA A 232 -19.82 -12.83 13.74
CA ALA A 232 -20.21 -13.66 12.61
C ALA A 232 -19.77 -15.13 12.76
N LEU A 233 -18.63 -15.38 13.42
CA LEU A 233 -18.15 -16.73 13.74
C LEU A 233 -18.99 -17.40 14.82
N THR A 234 -19.41 -16.65 15.84
CA THR A 234 -20.18 -17.17 16.99
C THR A 234 -21.68 -17.29 16.70
N ALA A 235 -22.20 -16.54 15.74
CA ALA A 235 -23.58 -16.66 15.28
C ALA A 235 -23.86 -18.09 14.80
N THR A 236 -24.55 -18.86 15.65
CA THR A 236 -24.98 -20.22 15.35
C THR A 236 -25.84 -20.15 14.10
N GLY A 237 -25.56 -21.00 13.11
CA GLY A 237 -26.30 -20.99 11.86
C GLY A 237 -27.78 -21.25 12.10
N THR A 238 -28.59 -20.19 12.14
CA THR A 238 -30.00 -20.31 11.80
C THR A 238 -30.04 -20.56 10.30
N GLN A 239 -29.75 -21.80 9.90
CA GLN A 239 -30.24 -22.31 8.62
C GLN A 239 -31.76 -22.24 8.73
N GLY A 240 -32.33 -21.16 8.19
CA GLY A 240 -33.74 -21.10 7.91
C GLY A 240 -34.06 -22.29 7.01
N ALA A 241 -34.86 -23.21 7.51
CA ALA A 241 -35.73 -24.00 6.66
C ALA A 241 -36.57 -23.00 5.85
N ARG A 242 -36.27 -22.88 4.55
CA ARG A 242 -37.21 -22.51 3.49
C ARG A 242 -36.57 -22.68 2.12
#